data_AF-A0A8C6NSN9-F1
#
_entry.id   AF-A0A8C6NSN9-F1
#
_cell.length_a   1.000
_cell.length_b   1.000
_cell.length_c   1.000
_cell.angle_alpha   90.00
_cell.angle_beta   90.00
_cell.angle_gamma   90.00
#
_symmetry.space_group_name_H-M   'P 1'
#
loop_
_entity.id
_entity.type
_entity.pdbx_description
1 polymer ?
#
loop_
_entity_poly.entity_id
_entity_poly.type
_entity_poly.pdbx_seq_one_letter_code
_entity_poly.pdbx_strand_id
1 'polypeptide(L)'
;MFMFYRGVCSPFFSGTASMALTVIRLLVPGAAAALKAGNLVQKASFHTSSVRGLEYGWLAYLLGERTTPRLKKYSKIISVDGNLASGKGALAQKLADKLGMLYMPEADTFYMDKMTKEKEPLSVDFNGMCSLEKFYTNPKAADGNSYRLQLWMYNVRVLQYSDAIEHLLTTGQGVILERSPFSDMVFLDAMFKQGYIRQECVEHYNEIKHNSICEFLPPHLVIYLDLPAEEVQKKLRDSGKSYLQNVPLQYLKNIDDSYKKSFLPEIRETSELLIYDATQDVDAEKVAEDIEYLKFDKGLWLEQNDVTYHNMRMLVQDKQGVSNLTNIPKFLPEITVGGLDFDQKYYAYKSLPGKKYAPGYNEDVGDKNIWLK
;
A
#
# COMPACT_ATOMS: atom_id res chain seq x y z
N MET A 1 6.56 27.46 1.32
CA MET A 1 7.78 27.99 0.69
C MET A 1 8.97 27.15 1.16
N PHE A 2 9.22 26.02 0.51
CA PHE A 2 10.48 25.27 0.63
C PHE A 2 10.72 24.58 -0.71
N MET A 3 11.35 25.33 -1.62
CA MET A 3 12.24 24.75 -2.63
C MET A 3 13.50 24.30 -1.91
N PHE A 4 14.04 23.14 -2.23
CA PHE A 4 15.44 23.00 -2.66
C PHE A 4 15.72 21.55 -3.11
N TYR A 5 15.66 21.34 -4.41
CA TYR A 5 16.57 20.43 -5.11
C TYR A 5 17.73 21.28 -5.63
N ARG A 6 18.97 20.91 -5.33
CA ARG A 6 20.14 21.17 -6.18
C ARG A 6 21.32 20.33 -5.70
N GLY A 7 21.69 19.34 -6.52
CA GLY A 7 22.91 18.58 -6.35
C GLY A 7 24.15 19.35 -6.81
N VAL A 8 25.29 18.98 -6.23
CA VAL A 8 26.63 19.18 -6.81
C VAL A 8 27.51 17.99 -6.38
N CYS A 9 28.08 17.29 -7.37
CA CYS A 9 29.09 16.24 -7.23
C CYS A 9 30.49 16.83 -6.95
N SER A 10 31.28 16.20 -6.07
CA SER A 10 32.69 15.79 -6.30
C SER A 10 33.35 15.27 -5.01
N PRO A 11 34.42 14.45 -5.11
CA PRO A 11 34.72 13.37 -4.15
C PRO A 11 35.80 13.78 -3.13
N PHE A 12 35.75 13.21 -1.92
CA PHE A 12 36.91 13.21 -1.03
C PHE A 12 37.24 11.83 -0.49
N PHE A 13 38.54 11.55 -0.62
CA PHE A 13 39.26 10.32 -0.36
C PHE A 13 39.32 9.93 1.12
N SER A 14 39.46 8.63 1.32
CA SER A 14 39.79 7.90 2.53
C SER A 14 41.04 8.39 3.27
N GLY A 15 41.03 8.30 4.60
CA GLY A 15 42.21 8.34 5.44
C GLY A 15 41.95 7.65 6.78
N THR A 16 42.46 6.43 6.92
CA THR A 16 42.47 5.63 8.15
C THR A 16 43.43 6.21 9.19
N ALA A 17 43.06 6.20 10.47
CA ALA A 17 44.01 6.17 11.58
C ALA A 17 43.39 5.47 12.80
N SER A 18 43.99 4.33 13.14
CA SER A 18 43.84 3.59 14.40
C SER A 18 44.51 4.36 15.54
N MET A 19 43.97 4.30 16.75
CA MET A 19 44.73 4.36 18.01
C MET A 19 43.86 3.94 19.20
N ALA A 20 44.52 3.33 20.18
CA ALA A 20 44.01 2.34 21.10
C ALA A 20 43.83 2.85 22.55
N LEU A 21 43.28 1.95 23.38
CA LEU A 21 43.28 1.89 24.86
C LEU A 21 42.35 2.90 25.55
N THR A 22 41.53 2.49 26.53
CA THR A 22 41.96 1.81 27.75
C THR A 22 40.77 1.10 28.44
N VAL A 23 41.00 -0.11 28.91
CA VAL A 23 40.06 -0.94 29.70
C VAL A 23 40.12 -0.52 31.16
N ILE A 24 38.99 -0.14 31.76
CA ILE A 24 38.86 0.05 33.21
C ILE A 24 38.09 -1.15 33.77
N ARG A 25 38.81 -2.06 34.43
CA ARG A 25 38.27 -3.10 35.30
C ARG A 25 37.94 -2.49 36.65
N LEU A 26 36.67 -2.50 37.05
CA LEU A 26 36.23 -2.23 38.42
C LEU A 26 36.06 -3.56 39.17
N LEU A 27 36.88 -3.73 40.21
CA LEU A 27 36.85 -4.82 41.19
C LEU A 27 35.62 -4.67 42.11
N VAL A 28 34.86 -5.75 42.28
CA VAL A 28 33.82 -5.89 43.31
C VAL A 28 34.36 -6.80 44.41
N PRO A 29 34.37 -6.41 45.70
CA PRO A 29 34.64 -7.34 46.79
C PRO A 29 33.38 -8.13 47.15
N GLY A 30 33.53 -9.45 47.25
CA GLY A 30 32.50 -10.34 47.76
C GLY A 30 32.43 -10.35 49.29
N ALA A 31 31.21 -10.38 49.82
CA ALA A 31 30.93 -10.84 51.17
C ALA A 31 29.59 -11.59 51.16
N ALA A 32 29.66 -12.87 51.52
CA ALA A 32 28.50 -13.73 51.73
C ALA A 32 27.94 -13.49 53.13
N ALA A 33 26.62 -13.32 53.23
CA ALA A 33 25.87 -13.53 54.46
C ALA A 33 24.48 -14.05 54.11
N ALA A 34 24.22 -15.30 54.47
CA ALA A 34 22.93 -15.96 54.37
C ALA A 34 22.08 -15.64 55.60
N LEU A 35 20.82 -15.24 55.40
CA LEU A 35 19.76 -15.32 56.42
C LEU A 35 18.41 -15.56 55.74
N LYS A 36 17.71 -16.60 56.20
CA LYS A 36 16.52 -17.21 55.61
C LYS A 36 15.24 -16.40 55.89
N ALA A 37 14.43 -16.30 54.83
CA ALA A 37 12.97 -16.40 54.73
C ALA A 37 12.07 -15.68 55.77
N GLY A 38 11.33 -14.69 55.26
CA GLY A 38 10.06 -14.22 55.81
C GLY A 38 9.21 -13.60 54.69
N ASN A 39 8.14 -14.28 54.30
CA ASN A 39 7.21 -13.89 53.24
C ASN A 39 6.51 -12.56 53.56
N LEU A 40 6.68 -11.55 52.71
CA LEU A 40 5.73 -10.46 52.51
C LEU A 40 5.79 -10.07 51.03
N VAL A 41 4.91 -10.70 50.24
CA VAL A 41 4.68 -10.37 48.84
C VAL A 41 3.99 -9.00 48.80
N GLN A 42 4.78 -7.93 48.74
CA GLN A 42 4.34 -6.70 48.11
C GLN A 42 4.93 -6.68 46.71
N LYS A 43 4.19 -7.30 45.78
CA LYS A 43 4.39 -7.14 44.35
C LYS A 43 4.00 -5.69 44.04
N ALA A 44 4.94 -4.77 44.17
CA ALA A 44 4.86 -3.47 43.52
C ALA A 44 4.96 -3.75 42.02
N SER A 45 3.85 -4.16 41.41
CA SER A 45 3.71 -4.15 39.97
C SER A 45 3.62 -2.69 39.56
N PHE A 46 4.75 -2.14 39.09
CA PHE A 46 4.66 -1.02 38.19
C PHE A 46 3.83 -1.49 37.00
N HIS A 47 2.55 -1.11 36.99
CA HIS A 47 1.69 -1.21 35.83
C HIS A 47 2.20 -0.20 34.80
N THR A 48 3.31 -0.53 34.14
CA THR A 48 3.71 0.12 32.88
C THR A 48 3.22 -0.74 31.74
N SER A 49 1.92 -0.96 31.66
CA SER A 49 1.28 -1.29 30.39
C SER A 49 0.84 0.01 29.74
N SER A 50 1.83 0.78 29.28
CA SER A 50 1.59 1.71 28.18
C SER A 50 1.27 0.85 26.97
N VAL A 51 -0.01 0.52 26.78
CA VAL A 51 -0.54 0.03 25.51
C VAL A 51 -0.65 1.23 24.56
N ARG A 52 0.45 1.97 24.42
CA ARG A 52 0.71 2.79 23.25
C ARG A 52 1.78 1.99 22.52
N GLY A 53 1.41 1.35 21.41
CA GLY A 53 2.42 0.98 20.44
C GLY A 53 3.15 2.27 20.12
N LEU A 54 4.38 2.43 20.61
CA LEU A 54 5.14 3.64 20.33
C LEU A 54 5.33 3.68 18.83
N GLU A 55 4.68 4.64 18.22
CA GLU A 55 4.81 4.96 16.82
C GLU A 55 6.28 5.27 16.52
N TYR A 56 6.78 4.77 15.39
CA TYR A 56 8.15 5.03 15.00
C TYR A 56 8.30 6.53 14.74
N GLY A 57 9.44 7.08 15.15
CA GLY A 57 9.69 8.50 15.13
C GLY A 57 11.17 8.82 15.12
N TRP A 58 11.48 10.11 15.08
CA TRP A 58 12.86 10.59 15.10
C TRP A 58 13.65 10.08 16.31
N LEU A 59 13.01 9.94 17.48
CA LEU A 59 13.65 9.38 18.68
C LEU A 59 14.05 7.91 18.47
N ALA A 60 13.18 7.09 17.89
CA ALA A 60 13.50 5.70 17.58
C ALA A 60 14.66 5.59 16.58
N TYR A 61 14.66 6.46 15.56
CA TYR A 61 15.77 6.59 14.63
C TYR A 61 17.08 7.01 15.33
N LEU A 62 17.05 8.01 16.21
CA LEU A 62 18.23 8.46 16.96
C LEU A 62 18.77 7.36 17.91
N LEU A 63 17.87 6.60 18.54
CA LEU A 63 18.20 5.48 19.42
C LEU A 63 18.75 4.25 18.67
N GLY A 64 18.88 4.33 17.34
CA GLY A 64 19.57 3.33 16.52
C GLY A 64 18.64 2.41 15.73
N GLU A 65 17.32 2.65 15.71
CA GLU A 65 16.40 1.89 14.87
C GLU A 65 16.53 2.30 13.39
N ARG A 66 17.45 1.63 12.69
CA ARG A 66 17.69 1.76 11.25
C ARG A 66 16.97 0.68 10.44
N THR A 67 16.62 1.02 9.20
CA THR A 67 15.91 0.11 8.29
C THR A 67 16.86 -0.76 7.48
N THR A 68 18.02 -0.24 7.06
CA THR A 68 18.98 -0.97 6.21
C THR A 68 19.42 -2.33 6.78
N PRO A 69 19.65 -2.52 8.10
CA PRO A 69 20.09 -3.82 8.61
C PRO A 69 19.00 -4.90 8.53
N ARG A 70 17.73 -4.52 8.36
CA ARG A 70 16.59 -5.44 8.25
C ARG A 70 16.38 -5.93 6.81
N LEU A 71 16.88 -5.19 5.83
CA LEU A 71 16.70 -5.51 4.41
C LEU A 71 17.60 -6.68 4.01
N LYS A 72 16.97 -7.75 3.52
CA LYS A 72 17.55 -8.99 3.00
C LYS A 72 17.36 -9.06 1.48
N LYS A 73 17.86 -10.13 0.85
CA LYS A 73 17.72 -10.38 -0.59
C LYS A 73 16.26 -10.32 -1.09
N TYR A 74 15.33 -10.95 -0.34
CA TYR A 74 13.90 -11.00 -0.67
C TYR A 74 13.07 -9.84 -0.09
N SER A 75 13.71 -8.80 0.46
CA SER A 75 13.03 -7.59 0.93
C SER A 75 12.70 -6.70 -0.27
N LYS A 76 11.75 -7.15 -1.08
CA LYS A 76 11.35 -6.54 -2.34
C LYS A 76 9.84 -6.38 -2.40
N ILE A 77 9.38 -5.38 -3.13
CA ILE A 77 7.97 -5.20 -3.48
C ILE A 77 7.78 -5.70 -4.90
N ILE A 78 6.94 -6.70 -5.07
CA ILE A 78 6.61 -7.32 -6.37
C ILE A 78 5.14 -7.04 -6.67
N SER A 79 4.86 -6.45 -7.83
CA SER A 79 3.49 -6.24 -8.32
C SER A 79 3.15 -7.29 -9.37
N VAL A 80 2.06 -8.02 -9.19
CA VAL A 80 1.50 -8.90 -10.22
C VAL A 80 0.38 -8.15 -10.93
N ASP A 81 0.64 -7.81 -12.19
CA ASP A 81 -0.21 -7.01 -13.06
C ASP A 81 -0.77 -7.85 -14.21
N GLY A 82 -1.93 -7.43 -14.73
CA GLY A 82 -2.61 -8.12 -15.81
C GLY A 82 -4.08 -7.75 -15.90
N ASN A 83 -4.73 -8.27 -16.94
CA ASN A 83 -6.15 -8.04 -17.18
C ASN A 83 -7.04 -8.66 -16.06
N LEU A 84 -8.32 -8.28 -15.99
CA LEU A 84 -9.20 -8.55 -14.83
C LEU A 84 -9.22 -10.03 -14.41
N ALA A 85 -9.36 -10.95 -15.36
CA ALA A 85 -9.49 -12.38 -15.13
C ALA A 85 -8.24 -13.18 -15.54
N SER A 86 -7.05 -12.59 -15.45
CA SER A 86 -5.78 -13.25 -15.82
C SER A 86 -5.25 -14.26 -14.79
N GLY A 87 -5.94 -14.50 -13.68
CA GLY A 87 -5.48 -15.44 -12.63
C GLY A 87 -4.40 -14.89 -11.69
N LYS A 88 -4.19 -13.57 -11.71
CA LYS A 88 -3.17 -12.84 -10.94
C LYS A 88 -3.11 -13.19 -9.45
N GLY A 89 -4.25 -13.22 -8.75
CA GLY A 89 -4.27 -13.53 -7.32
C GLY A 89 -3.81 -14.94 -6.97
N ALA A 90 -4.17 -15.94 -7.79
CA ALA A 90 -3.74 -17.31 -7.56
C ALA A 90 -2.22 -17.47 -7.75
N LEU A 91 -1.64 -16.80 -8.74
CA LEU A 91 -0.19 -16.78 -8.95
C LEU A 91 0.52 -16.03 -7.83
N ALA A 92 0.02 -14.84 -7.47
CA ALA A 92 0.60 -13.98 -6.45
C ALA A 92 0.62 -14.67 -5.08
N GLN A 93 -0.46 -15.37 -4.70
CA GLN A 93 -0.52 -16.14 -3.45
C GLN A 93 0.51 -17.28 -3.44
N LYS A 94 0.54 -18.12 -4.49
CA LYS A 94 1.51 -19.22 -4.61
C LYS A 94 2.95 -18.71 -4.57
N LEU A 95 3.22 -17.58 -5.22
CA LEU A 95 4.54 -16.95 -5.24
C LEU A 95 4.94 -16.43 -3.85
N ALA A 96 3.99 -15.85 -3.10
CA ALA A 96 4.27 -15.35 -1.75
C ALA A 96 4.57 -16.50 -0.79
N ASP A 97 3.81 -17.59 -0.88
CA ASP A 97 4.04 -18.81 -0.08
C ASP A 97 5.42 -19.41 -0.38
N LYS A 98 5.83 -19.46 -1.65
CA LYS A 98 7.14 -20.01 -2.06
C LYS A 98 8.32 -19.12 -1.63
N LEU A 99 8.20 -17.80 -1.78
CA LEU A 99 9.27 -16.85 -1.44
C LEU A 99 9.28 -16.43 0.04
N GLY A 100 8.28 -16.85 0.83
CA GLY A 100 8.12 -16.43 2.22
C GLY A 100 7.79 -14.93 2.37
N MET A 101 7.12 -14.36 1.37
CA MET A 101 6.75 -12.94 1.31
C MET A 101 5.31 -12.74 1.77
N LEU A 102 4.98 -11.53 2.21
CA LEU A 102 3.61 -11.20 2.57
C LEU A 102 2.77 -11.04 1.30
N TYR A 103 1.70 -11.82 1.19
CA TYR A 103 0.69 -11.65 0.15
C TYR A 103 -0.33 -10.59 0.57
N MET A 104 -0.52 -9.57 -0.28
CA MET A 104 -1.57 -8.58 -0.15
C MET A 104 -2.56 -8.73 -1.33
N PRO A 105 -3.81 -9.15 -1.07
CA PRO A 105 -4.79 -9.41 -2.12
C PRO A 105 -5.24 -8.12 -2.81
N GLU A 106 -5.88 -8.22 -3.98
CA GLU A 106 -6.37 -7.04 -4.72
C GLU A 106 -7.23 -6.12 -3.83
N ALA A 107 -6.88 -4.83 -3.86
CA ALA A 107 -7.61 -3.79 -3.15
C ALA A 107 -9.07 -3.71 -3.64
N ASP A 108 -10.00 -3.82 -2.70
CA ASP A 108 -11.45 -3.70 -2.94
C ASP A 108 -11.96 -2.38 -2.35
N THR A 109 -13.15 -1.96 -2.76
CA THR A 109 -13.87 -0.78 -2.24
C THR A 109 -13.95 -0.73 -0.70
N PHE A 110 -14.00 -1.90 -0.05
CA PHE A 110 -14.06 -2.07 1.41
C PHE A 110 -12.69 -2.29 2.08
N TYR A 111 -11.57 -1.98 1.42
CA TYR A 111 -10.24 -2.18 1.98
C TYR A 111 -10.04 -1.43 3.31
N MET A 112 -10.59 -0.22 3.42
CA MET A 112 -10.52 0.61 4.64
C MET A 112 -11.18 -0.09 5.84
N ASP A 113 -12.30 -0.76 5.62
CA ASP A 113 -13.01 -1.51 6.66
C ASP A 113 -12.18 -2.72 7.12
N LYS A 114 -11.51 -3.40 6.19
CA LYS A 114 -10.58 -4.50 6.51
C LYS A 114 -9.38 -3.99 7.32
N MET A 115 -8.83 -2.83 6.94
CA MET A 115 -7.69 -2.21 7.62
C MET A 115 -8.04 -1.78 9.04
N THR A 116 -9.24 -1.23 9.23
CA THR A 116 -9.79 -0.84 10.54
C THR A 116 -10.34 -2.01 11.36
N LYS A 117 -10.31 -3.23 10.80
CA LYS A 117 -10.75 -4.49 11.42
C LYS A 117 -12.22 -4.48 11.80
N GLU A 118 -13.06 -3.90 10.94
CA GLU A 118 -14.50 -4.00 11.10
C GLU A 118 -14.96 -5.45 10.96
N LYS A 119 -15.97 -5.81 11.75
CA LYS A 119 -16.55 -7.17 11.71
C LYS A 119 -17.34 -7.41 10.43
N GLU A 120 -18.01 -6.38 9.96
CA GLU A 120 -18.83 -6.37 8.76
C GLU A 120 -18.47 -5.16 7.91
N PRO A 121 -18.47 -5.28 6.56
CA PRO A 121 -18.27 -4.13 5.68
C PRO A 121 -19.32 -3.05 5.94
N LEU A 122 -18.87 -1.80 6.04
CA LEU A 122 -19.75 -0.66 6.25
C LEU A 122 -20.58 -0.37 5.00
N SER A 123 -21.63 0.43 5.16
CA SER A 123 -22.44 0.90 4.03
C SER A 123 -21.57 1.55 2.95
N VAL A 124 -21.97 1.36 1.69
CA VAL A 124 -21.33 1.98 0.51
C VAL A 124 -21.24 3.51 0.65
N ASP A 125 -22.16 4.12 1.40
CA ASP A 125 -22.16 5.56 1.68
C ASP A 125 -20.88 6.03 2.39
N PHE A 126 -20.26 5.17 3.19
CA PHE A 126 -19.00 5.46 3.90
C PHE A 126 -17.77 5.03 3.10
N ASN A 127 -17.95 4.17 2.09
CA ASN A 127 -16.89 3.61 1.25
C ASN A 127 -16.92 4.24 -0.15
N GLY A 128 -16.68 5.55 -0.22
CA GLY A 128 -16.56 6.30 -1.48
C GLY A 128 -17.86 6.52 -2.25
N MET A 129 -19.02 6.09 -1.71
CA MET A 129 -20.32 6.18 -2.38
C MET A 129 -20.31 5.54 -3.78
N CYS A 130 -19.48 4.52 -4.00
CA CYS A 130 -19.25 3.94 -5.31
C CYS A 130 -19.56 2.44 -5.33
N SER A 131 -20.05 1.95 -6.45
CA SER A 131 -20.35 0.52 -6.63
C SER A 131 -19.77 0.00 -7.94
N LEU A 132 -18.99 -1.07 -7.82
CA LEU A 132 -18.44 -1.80 -8.96
C LEU A 132 -19.54 -2.49 -9.78
N GLU A 133 -20.56 -3.02 -9.12
CA GLU A 133 -21.71 -3.63 -9.79
C GLU A 133 -22.47 -2.60 -10.63
N LYS A 134 -22.69 -1.41 -10.06
CA LYS A 134 -23.33 -0.30 -10.78
C LYS A 134 -22.50 0.16 -11.99
N PHE A 135 -21.18 0.17 -11.86
CA PHE A 135 -20.29 0.52 -12.96
C PHE A 135 -20.42 -0.47 -14.14
N TYR A 136 -20.43 -1.78 -13.88
CA TYR A 136 -20.54 -2.76 -14.97
C TYR A 136 -21.94 -2.89 -15.57
N THR A 137 -22.99 -2.59 -14.79
CA THR A 137 -24.38 -2.59 -15.30
C THR A 137 -24.69 -1.34 -16.11
N ASN A 138 -24.25 -0.16 -15.66
CA ASN A 138 -24.49 1.10 -16.34
C ASN A 138 -23.28 2.06 -16.20
N PRO A 139 -22.23 1.89 -17.02
CA PRO A 139 -21.01 2.69 -16.93
C PRO A 139 -21.17 4.15 -17.39
N LYS A 140 -22.30 4.50 -18.02
CA LYS A 140 -22.63 5.87 -18.47
C LYS A 140 -23.70 6.52 -17.60
N ALA A 141 -23.89 6.03 -16.38
CA ALA A 141 -24.81 6.62 -15.44
C ALA A 141 -24.46 8.09 -15.16
N ALA A 142 -25.48 8.94 -15.10
CA ALA A 142 -25.34 10.40 -14.89
C ALA A 142 -24.93 10.77 -13.45
N ASP A 143 -24.80 9.78 -12.56
CA ASP A 143 -24.48 9.95 -11.14
C ASP A 143 -22.97 10.07 -10.87
N GLY A 144 -22.14 9.98 -11.92
CA GLY A 144 -20.69 10.06 -11.82
C GLY A 144 -20.03 8.83 -11.19
N ASN A 145 -20.76 7.72 -11.01
CA ASN A 145 -20.23 6.54 -10.32
C ASN A 145 -18.94 6.00 -10.96
N SER A 146 -18.81 6.06 -12.29
CA SER A 146 -17.64 5.55 -13.01
C SER A 146 -16.34 6.23 -12.57
N TYR A 147 -16.33 7.57 -12.56
CA TYR A 147 -15.14 8.30 -12.15
C TYR A 147 -14.92 8.27 -10.63
N ARG A 148 -16.00 8.34 -9.84
CA ARG A 148 -15.93 8.24 -8.38
C ARG A 148 -15.35 6.89 -7.92
N LEU A 149 -15.77 5.80 -8.56
CA LEU A 149 -15.23 4.46 -8.32
C LEU A 149 -13.74 4.40 -8.65
N GLN A 150 -13.33 4.93 -9.81
CA GLN A 150 -11.92 4.93 -10.20
C GLN A 150 -11.05 5.69 -9.21
N LEU A 151 -11.50 6.88 -8.81
CA LEU A 151 -10.79 7.69 -7.83
C LEU A 151 -10.72 6.98 -6.46
N TRP A 152 -11.81 6.37 -6.02
CA TRP A 152 -11.82 5.61 -4.78
C TRP A 152 -10.86 4.41 -4.82
N MET A 153 -10.88 3.64 -5.93
CA MET A 153 -9.96 2.52 -6.14
C MET A 153 -8.50 2.99 -6.17
N TYR A 154 -8.22 4.13 -6.79
CA TYR A 154 -6.89 4.72 -6.79
C TYR A 154 -6.41 5.04 -5.37
N ASN A 155 -7.24 5.75 -4.59
CA ASN A 155 -6.92 6.11 -3.20
C ASN A 155 -6.68 4.88 -2.32
N VAL A 156 -7.55 3.87 -2.45
CA VAL A 156 -7.41 2.60 -1.74
C VAL A 156 -6.11 1.87 -2.12
N ARG A 157 -5.74 1.84 -3.41
CA ARG A 157 -4.49 1.23 -3.86
C ARG A 157 -3.27 1.99 -3.35
N VAL A 158 -3.31 3.32 -3.32
CA VAL A 158 -2.23 4.13 -2.72
C VAL A 158 -2.07 3.82 -1.23
N LEU A 159 -3.17 3.67 -0.50
CA LEU A 159 -3.15 3.27 0.91
C LEU A 159 -2.60 1.85 1.10
N GLN A 160 -3.02 0.89 0.26
CA GLN A 160 -2.47 -0.46 0.28
C GLN A 160 -0.97 -0.47 -0.03
N TYR A 161 -0.51 0.35 -0.96
CA TYR A 161 0.90 0.49 -1.29
C TYR A 161 1.70 1.10 -0.13
N SER A 162 1.12 2.07 0.58
CA SER A 162 1.66 2.60 1.83
C SER A 162 1.82 1.50 2.89
N ASP A 163 0.82 0.64 3.07
CA ASP A 163 0.90 -0.52 3.98
C ASP A 163 1.99 -1.51 3.57
N ALA A 164 2.14 -1.76 2.27
CA ALA A 164 3.19 -2.63 1.73
C ALA A 164 4.60 -2.08 2.02
N ILE A 165 4.81 -0.78 1.81
CA ILE A 165 6.07 -0.11 2.12
C ILE A 165 6.31 -0.10 3.64
N GLU A 166 5.28 0.20 4.44
CA GLU A 166 5.40 0.18 5.90
C GLU A 166 5.82 -1.21 6.40
N HIS A 167 5.17 -2.27 5.91
CA HIS A 167 5.53 -3.64 6.26
C HIS A 167 6.96 -3.99 5.85
N LEU A 168 7.36 -3.61 4.63
CA LEU A 168 8.72 -3.82 4.13
C LEU A 168 9.76 -3.11 5.03
N LEU A 169 9.56 -1.83 5.33
CA LEU A 169 10.53 -1.02 6.07
C LEU A 169 10.56 -1.37 7.57
N THR A 170 9.44 -1.84 8.14
CA THR A 170 9.36 -2.24 9.55
C THR A 170 9.93 -3.65 9.76
N THR A 171 9.51 -4.62 8.96
CA THR A 171 9.84 -6.04 9.19
C THR A 171 11.03 -6.54 8.36
N GLY A 172 11.33 -5.89 7.23
CA GLY A 172 12.25 -6.40 6.24
C GLY A 172 11.68 -7.57 5.42
N GLN A 173 10.42 -7.95 5.58
CA GLN A 173 9.80 -8.98 4.75
C GLN A 173 9.33 -8.37 3.43
N GLY A 174 9.60 -9.06 2.31
CA GLY A 174 9.09 -8.66 1.01
C GLY A 174 7.56 -8.75 0.92
N VAL A 175 6.97 -7.99 0.01
CA VAL A 175 5.52 -7.95 -0.21
C VAL A 175 5.19 -8.23 -1.67
N ILE A 176 4.19 -9.07 -1.90
CA ILE A 176 3.61 -9.32 -3.22
C ILE A 176 2.21 -8.72 -3.26
N LEU A 177 1.99 -7.83 -4.22
CA LEU A 177 0.75 -7.09 -4.42
C LEU A 177 0.05 -7.56 -5.69
N GLU A 178 -1.26 -7.67 -5.64
CA GLU A 178 -2.08 -7.70 -6.85
C GLU A 178 -2.40 -6.29 -7.32
N ARG A 179 -1.77 -5.88 -8.43
CA ARG A 179 -1.85 -4.53 -9.02
C ARG A 179 -1.34 -3.40 -8.13
N SER A 180 -0.46 -2.59 -8.69
CA SER A 180 0.07 -1.39 -8.02
C SER A 180 -0.69 -0.12 -8.42
N PRO A 181 -0.60 0.98 -7.65
CA PRO A 181 -1.14 2.29 -8.06
C PRO A 181 -0.61 2.76 -9.43
N PHE A 182 0.60 2.34 -9.81
CA PHE A 182 1.21 2.66 -11.10
C PHE A 182 0.42 2.07 -12.28
N SER A 183 -0.18 0.90 -12.08
CA SER A 183 -0.96 0.22 -13.11
C SER A 183 -2.36 0.82 -13.29
N ASP A 184 -2.86 1.64 -12.36
CA ASP A 184 -4.27 2.07 -12.35
C ASP A 184 -4.64 2.95 -13.55
N MET A 185 -3.67 3.69 -14.11
CA MET A 185 -3.89 4.57 -15.26
C MET A 185 -4.44 3.84 -16.49
N VAL A 186 -4.16 2.54 -16.65
CA VAL A 186 -4.64 1.75 -17.79
C VAL A 186 -6.16 1.60 -17.79
N PHE A 187 -6.77 1.56 -16.61
CA PHE A 187 -8.22 1.49 -16.45
C PHE A 187 -8.86 2.83 -16.78
N LEU A 188 -8.27 3.92 -16.31
CA LEU A 188 -8.72 5.28 -16.64
C LEU A 188 -8.70 5.53 -18.15
N ASP A 189 -7.59 5.22 -18.82
CA ASP A 189 -7.46 5.37 -20.27
C ASP A 189 -8.49 4.52 -21.02
N ALA A 190 -8.72 3.29 -20.58
CA ALA A 190 -9.71 2.41 -21.19
C ALA A 190 -11.14 2.96 -21.03
N MET A 191 -11.46 3.54 -19.87
CA MET A 191 -12.76 4.18 -19.61
C MET A 191 -12.94 5.46 -20.43
N PHE A 192 -11.88 6.25 -20.60
CA PHE A 192 -11.90 7.45 -21.43
C PHE A 192 -12.14 7.10 -22.91
N LYS A 193 -11.43 6.10 -23.44
CA LYS A 193 -11.62 5.61 -24.82
C LYS A 193 -13.03 5.08 -25.09
N GLN A 194 -13.70 4.53 -24.07
CA GLN A 194 -15.09 4.07 -24.17
C GLN A 194 -16.13 5.20 -23.97
N GLY A 195 -15.67 6.41 -23.61
CA GLY A 195 -16.52 7.55 -23.32
C GLY A 195 -17.36 7.36 -22.05
N TYR A 196 -16.81 6.69 -21.03
CA TYR A 196 -17.44 6.55 -19.71
C TYR A 196 -17.14 7.74 -18.79
N ILE A 197 -16.02 8.41 -19.02
CA ILE A 197 -15.56 9.55 -18.24
C ILE A 197 -15.24 10.72 -19.16
N ARG A 198 -15.34 11.93 -18.61
CA ARG A 198 -15.04 13.17 -19.33
C ARG A 198 -13.54 13.48 -19.31
N GLN A 199 -13.12 14.38 -20.20
CA GLN A 199 -11.72 14.81 -20.27
C GLN A 199 -11.27 15.51 -18.98
N GLU A 200 -12.12 16.33 -18.36
CA GLU A 200 -11.76 17.05 -17.13
C GLU A 200 -11.49 16.09 -15.96
N CYS A 201 -12.16 14.93 -15.96
CA CYS A 201 -11.91 13.85 -15.00
C CYS A 201 -10.52 13.22 -15.20
N VAL A 202 -10.08 13.07 -16.45
CA VAL A 202 -8.75 12.55 -16.76
C VAL A 202 -7.66 13.54 -16.33
N GLU A 203 -7.86 14.83 -16.58
CA GLU A 203 -6.95 15.89 -16.14
C GLU A 203 -6.82 15.93 -14.62
N HIS A 204 -7.94 15.85 -13.90
CA HIS A 204 -7.95 15.76 -12.44
C HIS A 204 -7.21 14.52 -11.92
N TYR A 205 -7.42 13.36 -12.55
CA TYR A 205 -6.70 12.14 -12.17
C TYR A 205 -5.19 12.28 -12.39
N ASN A 206 -4.76 12.86 -13.51
CA ASN A 206 -3.33 13.04 -13.81
C ASN A 206 -2.64 13.96 -12.80
N GLU A 207 -3.32 14.99 -12.30
CA GLU A 207 -2.78 15.82 -11.23
C GLU A 207 -2.67 15.08 -9.90
N ILE A 208 -3.68 14.29 -9.55
CA ILE A 208 -3.62 13.42 -8.36
C ILE A 208 -2.47 12.43 -8.49
N LYS A 209 -2.34 11.76 -9.65
CA LYS A 209 -1.26 10.83 -9.96
C LYS A 209 0.09 11.52 -9.78
N HIS A 210 0.26 12.72 -10.33
CA HIS A 210 1.51 13.47 -10.24
C HIS A 210 1.86 13.84 -8.78
N ASN A 211 0.87 14.27 -8.00
CA ASN A 211 1.11 14.69 -6.61
C ASN A 211 1.37 13.52 -5.66
N SER A 212 0.73 12.37 -5.89
CA SER A 212 0.81 11.23 -4.98
C SER A 212 1.92 10.24 -5.34
N ILE A 213 2.09 9.88 -6.63
CA ILE A 213 3.06 8.85 -7.03
C ILE A 213 4.51 9.30 -6.79
N CYS A 214 4.81 10.60 -6.93
CA CYS A 214 6.17 11.10 -6.75
C CYS A 214 6.72 10.92 -5.32
N GLU A 215 5.85 10.75 -4.33
CA GLU A 215 6.23 10.51 -2.93
C GLU A 215 6.61 9.03 -2.67
N PHE A 216 6.28 8.13 -3.60
CA PHE A 216 6.52 6.70 -3.45
C PHE A 216 7.54 6.17 -4.47
N LEU A 217 8.36 5.22 -4.03
CA LEU A 217 9.23 4.47 -4.93
C LEU A 217 8.42 3.43 -5.70
N PRO A 218 8.71 3.20 -7.00
CA PRO A 218 8.04 2.17 -7.81
C PRO A 218 8.30 0.76 -7.26
N PRO A 219 7.51 -0.27 -7.63
CA PRO A 219 7.81 -1.65 -7.23
C PRO A 219 9.19 -2.08 -7.74
N HIS A 220 9.82 -3.06 -7.09
CA HIS A 220 11.12 -3.56 -7.55
C HIS A 220 11.00 -4.42 -8.82
N LEU A 221 9.91 -5.17 -8.89
CA LEU A 221 9.58 -6.07 -9.99
C LEU A 221 8.11 -5.96 -10.31
N VAL A 222 7.78 -5.90 -11.59
CA VAL A 222 6.43 -6.08 -12.10
C VAL A 222 6.37 -7.37 -12.91
N ILE A 223 5.40 -8.22 -12.59
CA ILE A 223 5.10 -9.46 -13.30
C ILE A 223 3.81 -9.22 -14.09
N TYR A 224 3.92 -9.14 -15.41
CA TYR A 224 2.77 -8.95 -16.29
C TYR A 224 2.27 -10.29 -16.84
N LEU A 225 1.00 -10.58 -16.63
CA LEU A 225 0.31 -11.73 -17.20
C LEU A 225 -0.44 -11.33 -18.47
N ASP A 226 0.14 -11.66 -19.62
CA ASP A 226 -0.46 -11.42 -20.93
C ASP A 226 -1.54 -12.48 -21.19
N LEU A 227 -2.81 -12.04 -21.21
CA LEU A 227 -3.94 -12.88 -21.54
C LEU A 227 -4.81 -12.16 -22.58
N PRO A 228 -5.11 -12.79 -23.73
CA PRO A 228 -5.92 -12.16 -24.77
C PRO A 228 -7.28 -11.72 -24.24
N ALA A 229 -7.76 -10.55 -24.68
CA ALA A 229 -9.02 -9.97 -24.23
C ALA A 229 -10.24 -10.88 -24.49
N GLU A 230 -10.20 -11.68 -25.56
CA GLU A 230 -11.22 -12.67 -25.90
C GLU A 230 -11.31 -13.79 -24.86
N GLU A 231 -10.18 -14.26 -24.35
CA GLU A 231 -10.13 -15.30 -23.31
C GLU A 231 -10.55 -14.74 -21.96
N VAL A 232 -10.12 -13.51 -21.63
CA VAL A 232 -10.58 -12.78 -20.45
C VAL A 232 -12.10 -12.66 -20.46
N GLN A 233 -12.71 -12.31 -21.60
CA GLN A 233 -14.16 -12.21 -21.71
C GLN A 233 -14.85 -13.56 -21.48
N LYS A 234 -14.31 -14.66 -22.00
CA LYS A 234 -14.85 -16.01 -21.73
C LYS A 234 -14.80 -16.33 -20.23
N LYS A 235 -13.63 -16.15 -19.60
CA LYS A 235 -13.45 -16.35 -18.15
C LYS A 235 -14.40 -15.47 -17.31
N LEU A 236 -14.65 -14.23 -17.73
CA LEU A 236 -15.60 -13.33 -17.05
C LEU A 236 -17.05 -13.77 -17.22
N ARG A 237 -17.43 -14.34 -18.37
CA ARG A 237 -18.77 -14.90 -18.59
C ARG A 237 -18.99 -16.19 -17.81
N ASP A 238 -17.97 -17.03 -17.75
CA ASP A 238 -17.96 -18.27 -16.98
C ASP A 238 -17.92 -17.98 -15.47
N SER A 239 -17.52 -16.77 -15.08
CA SER A 239 -17.65 -16.33 -13.69
C SER A 239 -19.13 -16.24 -13.32
N GLY A 240 -19.51 -16.81 -12.17
CA GLY A 240 -20.90 -16.81 -11.67
C GLY A 240 -21.44 -15.44 -11.26
N LYS A 241 -20.76 -14.34 -11.60
CA LYS A 241 -21.12 -12.97 -11.24
C LYS A 241 -21.85 -12.30 -12.40
N SER A 242 -23.16 -12.17 -12.29
CA SER A 242 -24.04 -11.62 -13.34
C SER A 242 -23.60 -10.26 -13.87
N TYR A 243 -23.07 -9.38 -13.02
CA TYR A 243 -22.62 -8.05 -13.41
C TYR A 243 -21.33 -8.05 -14.24
N LEU A 244 -20.47 -9.07 -14.12
CA LEU A 244 -19.22 -9.17 -14.90
C LEU A 244 -19.44 -9.71 -16.32
N GLN A 245 -20.59 -10.31 -16.59
CA GLN A 245 -20.91 -10.88 -17.90
C GLN A 245 -21.11 -9.79 -18.98
N ASN A 246 -21.49 -8.59 -18.56
CA ASN A 246 -21.82 -7.46 -19.44
C ASN A 246 -20.61 -6.61 -19.85
N VAL A 247 -19.39 -6.99 -19.48
CA VAL A 247 -18.18 -6.22 -19.80
C VAL A 247 -17.92 -6.26 -21.32
N PRO A 248 -17.85 -5.09 -21.99
CA PRO A 248 -17.65 -5.05 -23.43
C PRO A 248 -16.23 -5.46 -23.82
N LEU A 249 -16.11 -6.27 -24.87
CA LEU A 249 -14.81 -6.75 -25.38
C LEU A 249 -13.86 -5.59 -25.73
N GLN A 250 -14.41 -4.51 -26.29
CA GLN A 250 -13.62 -3.32 -26.64
C GLN A 250 -13.00 -2.64 -25.42
N TYR A 251 -13.63 -2.70 -24.25
CA TYR A 251 -13.06 -2.17 -23.02
C TYR A 251 -11.85 -3.01 -22.57
N LEU A 252 -11.96 -4.35 -22.61
CA LEU A 252 -10.87 -5.25 -22.28
C LEU A 252 -9.68 -5.13 -23.26
N LYS A 253 -9.96 -4.94 -24.56
CA LYS A 253 -8.93 -4.65 -25.56
C LYS A 253 -8.23 -3.32 -25.29
N ASN A 254 -8.98 -2.28 -24.94
CA ASN A 254 -8.41 -0.98 -24.59
C ASN A 254 -7.50 -1.05 -23.35
N ILE A 255 -7.85 -1.89 -22.36
CA ILE A 255 -7.00 -2.14 -21.19
C ILE A 255 -5.68 -2.79 -21.62
N ASP A 256 -5.75 -3.89 -22.39
CA ASP A 256 -4.54 -4.60 -22.86
C ASP A 256 -3.64 -3.68 -23.71
N ASP A 257 -4.25 -2.90 -24.61
CA ASP A 257 -3.56 -1.87 -25.40
C ASP A 257 -2.87 -0.82 -24.53
N SER A 258 -3.55 -0.32 -23.48
CA SER A 258 -2.99 0.68 -22.57
C SER A 258 -1.88 0.10 -21.69
N TYR A 259 -1.98 -1.17 -21.27
CA TYR A 259 -0.87 -1.88 -20.63
C TYR A 259 0.35 -1.91 -21.55
N LYS A 260 0.19 -2.41 -22.78
CA LYS A 260 1.30 -2.63 -23.73
C LYS A 260 1.93 -1.34 -24.26
N LYS A 261 1.13 -0.29 -24.49
CA LYS A 261 1.60 0.98 -25.09
C LYS A 261 2.13 1.99 -24.09
N SER A 262 1.53 2.07 -22.90
CA SER A 262 1.85 3.13 -21.93
C SER A 262 2.59 2.56 -20.71
N PHE A 263 1.98 1.59 -20.02
CA PHE A 263 2.49 1.13 -18.71
C PHE A 263 3.78 0.30 -18.82
N LEU A 264 3.83 -0.71 -19.70
CA LEU A 264 5.00 -1.59 -19.82
C LEU A 264 6.28 -0.84 -20.23
N PRO A 265 6.23 0.15 -21.15
CA PRO A 265 7.40 0.99 -21.43
C PRO A 265 7.84 1.84 -20.23
N GLU A 266 6.93 2.54 -19.56
CA GLU A 266 7.21 3.42 -18.41
C GLU A 266 7.83 2.63 -17.24
N ILE A 267 7.28 1.45 -16.94
CA ILE A 267 7.74 0.63 -15.82
C ILE A 267 9.09 -0.02 -16.10
N ARG A 268 9.41 -0.32 -17.36
CA ARG A 268 10.69 -0.93 -17.76
C ARG A 268 11.89 0.01 -17.52
N GLU A 269 11.67 1.32 -17.51
CA GLU A 269 12.71 2.30 -17.20
C GLU A 269 13.03 2.35 -15.71
N THR A 270 12.04 2.13 -14.86
CA THR A 270 12.14 2.34 -13.41
C THR A 270 12.28 1.05 -12.60
N SER A 271 11.73 -0.05 -13.10
CA SER A 271 11.59 -1.34 -12.40
C SER A 271 11.95 -2.49 -13.33
N GLU A 272 12.24 -3.65 -12.76
CA GLU A 272 12.40 -4.87 -13.55
C GLU A 272 11.03 -5.41 -13.98
N LEU A 273 10.97 -6.01 -15.17
CA LEU A 273 9.72 -6.46 -15.78
C LEU A 273 9.87 -7.91 -16.28
N LEU A 274 8.98 -8.78 -15.81
CA LEU A 274 8.82 -10.14 -16.32
C LEU A 274 7.45 -10.27 -16.98
N ILE A 275 7.41 -10.83 -18.18
CA ILE A 275 6.19 -11.01 -18.97
C ILE A 275 5.96 -12.50 -19.15
N TYR A 276 4.78 -12.98 -18.77
CA TYR A 276 4.36 -14.36 -18.96
C TYR A 276 3.08 -14.42 -19.78
N ASP A 277 3.03 -15.38 -20.69
CA ASP A 277 1.80 -15.75 -21.40
C ASP A 277 0.92 -16.56 -20.46
N ALA A 278 -0.27 -16.05 -20.16
CA ALA A 278 -1.24 -16.64 -19.25
C ALA A 278 -2.32 -17.48 -19.97
N THR A 279 -2.16 -17.74 -21.28
CA THR A 279 -2.97 -18.75 -21.99
C THR A 279 -2.76 -20.14 -21.40
N GLN A 280 -1.58 -20.40 -20.85
CA GLN A 280 -1.25 -21.59 -20.08
C GLN A 280 -1.13 -21.24 -18.59
N ASP A 281 -1.34 -22.22 -17.72
CA ASP A 281 -1.12 -22.03 -16.28
C ASP A 281 0.36 -21.69 -16.03
N VAL A 282 0.60 -20.47 -15.57
CA VAL A 282 1.95 -20.01 -15.25
C VAL A 282 2.43 -20.73 -14.00
N ASP A 283 3.50 -21.50 -14.15
CA ASP A 283 4.11 -22.20 -13.04
C ASP A 283 4.82 -21.21 -12.10
N ALA A 284 4.31 -21.10 -10.88
CA ALA A 284 4.91 -20.27 -9.84
C ALA A 284 6.34 -20.69 -9.52
N GLU A 285 6.70 -21.96 -9.78
CA GLU A 285 8.06 -22.43 -9.52
C GLU A 285 9.07 -21.78 -10.45
N LYS A 286 8.76 -21.78 -11.75
CA LYS A 286 9.55 -21.14 -12.78
C LYS A 286 9.67 -19.63 -12.55
N VAL A 287 8.57 -18.97 -12.17
CA VAL A 287 8.58 -17.53 -11.86
C VAL A 287 9.51 -17.23 -10.69
N ALA A 288 9.50 -18.06 -9.64
CA ALA A 288 10.42 -17.88 -8.51
C ALA A 288 11.89 -18.08 -8.91
N GLU A 289 12.19 -19.05 -9.78
CA GLU A 289 13.54 -19.24 -10.33
C GLU A 289 13.99 -18.03 -11.14
N ASP A 290 13.14 -17.54 -12.05
CA ASP A 290 13.42 -16.34 -12.86
C ASP A 290 13.72 -15.12 -11.97
N ILE A 291 12.99 -14.95 -10.86
CA ILE A 291 13.24 -13.90 -9.86
C ILE A 291 14.60 -14.06 -9.18
N GLU A 292 15.04 -15.30 -8.92
CA GLU A 292 16.34 -15.56 -8.28
C GLU A 292 17.53 -15.27 -9.18
N TYR A 293 17.38 -15.50 -10.49
CA TYR A 293 18.38 -15.18 -11.50
C TYR A 293 18.42 -13.70 -11.87
N LEU A 294 17.33 -12.97 -11.61
CA LEU A 294 17.21 -11.57 -11.93
C LEU A 294 18.14 -10.70 -11.07
N LYS A 295 18.89 -9.82 -11.73
CA LYS A 295 19.74 -8.83 -11.06
C LYS A 295 19.00 -7.51 -10.98
N PHE A 296 18.78 -7.05 -9.75
CA PHE A 296 18.10 -5.79 -9.47
C PHE A 296 19.10 -4.63 -9.53
N ASP A 297 19.51 -4.29 -10.75
CA ASP A 297 20.49 -3.22 -11.01
C ASP A 297 19.79 -1.89 -11.39
N LYS A 298 18.47 -1.94 -11.62
CA LYS A 298 17.66 -0.78 -11.99
C LYS A 298 16.85 -0.24 -10.81
N GLY A 299 16.59 1.06 -10.88
CA GLY A 299 15.58 1.73 -10.07
C GLY A 299 16.13 2.58 -8.93
N LEU A 300 15.26 3.45 -8.46
CA LEU A 300 15.55 4.46 -7.43
C LEU A 300 15.84 3.85 -6.05
N TRP A 301 15.58 2.56 -5.85
CA TRP A 301 15.83 1.83 -4.60
C TRP A 301 17.31 1.73 -4.22
N LEU A 302 18.20 1.71 -5.20
CA LEU A 302 19.65 1.59 -4.96
C LEU A 302 20.27 2.88 -4.42
N GLU A 303 19.64 4.03 -4.69
CA GLU A 303 20.12 5.36 -4.28
C GLU A 303 19.67 5.74 -2.85
N GLN A 304 18.86 4.89 -2.21
CA GLN A 304 18.25 5.19 -0.92
C GLN A 304 19.20 4.94 0.24
N ASN A 305 19.16 5.86 1.22
CA ASN A 305 19.95 5.81 2.44
C ASN A 305 19.03 5.65 3.65
N ASP A 306 19.60 5.39 4.84
CA ASP A 306 18.82 5.27 6.08
C ASP A 306 17.93 6.49 6.37
N VAL A 307 18.37 7.70 5.98
CA VAL A 307 17.60 8.94 6.16
C VAL A 307 16.39 8.98 5.23
N THR A 308 16.54 8.56 3.97
CA THR A 308 15.42 8.56 3.03
C THR A 308 14.40 7.48 3.43
N TYR A 309 14.86 6.30 3.84
CA TYR A 309 13.99 5.27 4.41
C TYR A 309 13.30 5.72 5.70
N HIS A 310 13.96 6.51 6.55
CA HIS A 310 13.33 7.10 7.72
C HIS A 310 12.16 8.02 7.33
N ASN A 311 12.38 8.94 6.39
CA ASN A 311 11.34 9.86 5.93
C ASN A 311 10.19 9.11 5.25
N MET A 312 10.49 8.12 4.42
CA MET A 312 9.48 7.27 3.80
C MET A 312 8.66 6.52 4.87
N ARG A 313 9.31 5.98 5.91
CA ARG A 313 8.64 5.29 7.02
C ARG A 313 7.72 6.23 7.80
N MET A 314 8.16 7.47 8.03
CA MET A 314 7.33 8.51 8.67
C MET A 314 6.11 8.85 7.82
N LEU A 315 6.27 8.96 6.50
CA LEU A 315 5.16 9.23 5.58
C LEU A 315 4.13 8.09 5.57
N VAL A 316 4.57 6.84 5.38
CA VAL A 316 3.65 5.71 5.23
C VAL A 316 2.93 5.35 6.52
N GLN A 317 3.52 5.63 7.69
CA GLN A 317 2.86 5.45 8.99
C GLN A 317 1.68 6.41 9.16
N ASP A 318 1.77 7.64 8.64
CA ASP A 318 0.68 8.61 8.64
C ASP A 318 -0.29 8.36 7.47
N LYS A 319 -1.26 7.46 7.68
CA LYS A 319 -2.29 7.13 6.68
C LYS A 319 -3.15 8.32 6.28
N GLN A 320 -3.38 9.27 7.20
CA GLN A 320 -4.12 10.50 6.91
C GLN A 320 -3.31 11.40 5.98
N GLY A 321 -2.01 11.56 6.26
CA GLY A 321 -1.07 12.26 5.40
C GLY A 321 -1.02 11.68 3.98
N VAL A 322 -0.91 10.35 3.87
CA VAL A 322 -0.96 9.66 2.56
C VAL A 322 -2.28 9.91 1.84
N SER A 323 -3.41 9.80 2.52
CA SER A 323 -4.72 10.08 1.92
C SER A 323 -4.89 11.55 1.51
N ASN A 324 -4.20 12.49 2.16
CA ASN A 324 -4.26 13.90 1.80
C ASN A 324 -3.55 14.19 0.48
N LEU A 325 -2.58 13.38 0.06
CA LEU A 325 -1.88 13.53 -1.23
C LEU A 325 -2.82 13.40 -2.42
N THR A 326 -3.89 12.62 -2.27
CA THR A 326 -4.90 12.40 -3.33
C THR A 326 -6.05 13.39 -3.27
N ASN A 327 -6.13 14.22 -2.22
CA ASN A 327 -7.23 15.15 -2.00
C ASN A 327 -6.87 16.55 -2.51
N ILE A 328 -7.20 16.83 -3.76
CA ILE A 328 -7.01 18.15 -4.38
C ILE A 328 -8.34 18.93 -4.32
N PRO A 329 -8.34 20.22 -3.97
CA PRO A 329 -9.55 21.05 -3.95
C PRO A 329 -9.99 21.46 -5.36
N LYS A 330 -10.34 20.46 -6.19
CA LYS A 330 -10.91 20.64 -7.53
C LYS A 330 -12.34 20.14 -7.57
N PHE A 331 -13.24 21.04 -7.97
CA PHE A 331 -14.67 20.76 -7.97
C PHE A 331 -15.10 20.16 -9.31
N LEU A 332 -15.27 18.84 -9.34
CA LEU A 332 -15.92 18.11 -10.44
C LEU A 332 -17.29 17.58 -10.00
N PRO A 333 -18.32 17.60 -10.84
CA PRO A 333 -19.67 17.18 -10.45
C PRO A 333 -19.75 15.70 -10.06
N GLU A 334 -18.85 14.85 -10.56
CA GLU A 334 -18.82 13.41 -10.29
C GLU A 334 -18.30 13.07 -8.88
N ILE A 335 -17.44 13.92 -8.31
CA ILE A 335 -16.75 13.68 -7.03
C ILE A 335 -17.16 14.66 -5.93
N THR A 336 -17.65 15.85 -6.29
CA THR A 336 -17.97 16.90 -5.32
C THR A 336 -19.23 16.53 -4.57
N VAL A 337 -19.10 16.31 -3.26
CA VAL A 337 -20.23 16.08 -2.36
C VAL A 337 -20.71 17.43 -1.83
N GLY A 338 -22.03 17.65 -1.84
CA GLY A 338 -22.62 18.86 -1.27
C GLY A 338 -22.38 18.93 0.25
N GLY A 339 -22.13 20.12 0.79
CA GLY A 339 -21.79 20.27 2.21
C GLY A 339 -22.82 19.70 3.19
N LEU A 340 -24.12 19.80 2.87
CA LEU A 340 -25.20 19.23 3.70
C LEU A 340 -25.19 17.69 3.69
N ASP A 341 -24.96 17.09 2.53
CA ASP A 341 -24.90 15.63 2.38
C ASP A 341 -23.64 15.07 3.06
N PHE A 342 -22.52 15.79 2.95
CA PHE A 342 -21.30 15.47 3.68
C PHE A 342 -21.49 15.53 5.20
N ASP A 343 -22.12 16.60 5.72
CA ASP A 343 -22.37 16.78 7.15
C ASP A 343 -23.27 15.67 7.70
N GLN A 344 -24.37 15.35 6.99
CA GLN A 344 -25.26 14.26 7.34
C GLN A 344 -24.53 12.92 7.41
N LYS A 345 -23.72 12.59 6.40
CA LYS A 345 -22.94 11.35 6.36
C LYS A 345 -21.84 11.30 7.40
N TYR A 346 -21.19 12.43 7.68
CA TYR A 346 -20.16 12.54 8.71
C TYR A 346 -20.74 12.20 10.09
N TYR A 347 -21.88 12.78 10.46
CA TYR A 347 -22.53 12.46 11.73
C TYR A 347 -23.13 11.04 11.75
N ALA A 348 -23.62 10.54 10.62
CA ALA A 348 -24.07 9.15 10.50
C ALA A 348 -22.92 8.15 10.66
N TYR A 349 -21.71 8.46 10.17
CA TYR A 349 -20.52 7.65 10.40
C TYR A 349 -20.09 7.72 11.87
N LYS A 350 -20.12 8.92 12.48
CA LYS A 350 -19.75 9.13 13.89
C LYS A 350 -20.71 8.50 14.88
N SER A 351 -21.96 8.24 14.49
CA SER A 351 -22.94 7.54 15.34
C SER A 351 -22.79 6.01 15.30
N LEU A 352 -21.96 5.46 14.41
CA LEU A 352 -21.63 4.04 14.38
C LEU A 352 -20.82 3.66 15.63
N PRO A 353 -21.00 2.42 16.14
CA PRO A 353 -20.31 1.96 17.32
C PRO A 353 -18.78 1.97 17.10
N GLY A 354 -18.03 2.56 18.03
CA GLY A 354 -16.57 2.61 17.96
C GLY A 354 -15.98 3.66 17.02
N LYS A 355 -16.81 4.50 16.38
CA LYS A 355 -16.37 5.53 15.40
C LYS A 355 -16.41 6.95 15.93
N LYS A 356 -17.05 7.17 17.08
CA LYS A 356 -17.24 8.50 17.67
C LYS A 356 -15.91 9.15 18.06
N TYR A 357 -15.06 8.42 18.78
CA TYR A 357 -13.75 8.86 19.25
C TYR A 357 -12.60 8.07 18.63
N ALA A 358 -11.36 8.46 18.96
CA ALA A 358 -10.17 7.75 18.52
C ALA A 358 -10.18 6.28 19.00
N PRO A 359 -9.56 5.34 18.26
CA PRO A 359 -9.47 3.95 18.66
C PRO A 359 -8.91 3.81 20.09
N GLY A 360 -9.57 3.00 20.94
CA GLY A 360 -9.18 2.81 22.33
C GLY A 360 -9.86 3.75 23.34
N TYR A 361 -10.71 4.67 22.89
CA TYR A 361 -11.46 5.64 23.71
C TYR A 361 -12.99 5.53 23.54
N ASN A 362 -13.49 4.39 23.08
CA ASN A 362 -14.90 4.20 22.74
C ASN A 362 -15.57 3.23 23.75
N GLU A 363 -16.41 3.76 24.65
CA GLU A 363 -17.10 2.99 25.69
C GLU A 363 -18.07 1.94 25.13
N ASP A 364 -18.73 2.26 24.03
CA ASP A 364 -19.73 1.46 23.32
C ASP A 364 -19.17 0.15 22.75
N VAL A 365 -17.88 0.11 22.43
CA VAL A 365 -17.17 -1.12 22.00
C VAL A 365 -16.41 -1.80 23.13
N GLY A 366 -16.56 -1.30 24.36
CA GLY A 366 -15.99 -1.91 25.57
C GLY A 366 -14.53 -1.54 25.84
N ASP A 367 -14.06 -0.39 25.34
CA ASP A 367 -12.74 0.11 25.69
C ASP A 367 -12.63 0.39 27.20
N LYS A 368 -11.58 -0.15 27.82
CA LYS A 368 -11.34 -0.01 29.27
C LYS A 368 -10.29 1.06 29.56
N ASN A 369 -10.36 1.61 30.78
CA ASN A 369 -9.42 2.60 31.31
C ASN A 369 -9.33 3.88 30.46
N ILE A 370 -10.43 4.30 29.84
CA ILE A 370 -10.47 5.46 28.93
C ILE A 370 -9.95 6.73 29.63
N TRP A 371 -10.32 6.95 30.89
CA TRP A 371 -9.86 8.09 31.69
C TRP A 371 -8.35 8.12 32.01
N LEU A 372 -7.62 7.02 31.79
CA LEU A 372 -6.19 6.87 32.10
C LEU A 372 -5.31 6.73 30.85
N LYS A 373 -5.87 6.86 29.65
CA LYS A 373 -5.14 6.82 28.38
C LYS A 373 -4.93 8.23 27.87
#